data_AF-A0A7J2JZ31-F1
#
_entry.id   AF-A0A7J2JZ31-F1
#
_cell.length_a   1.000
_cell.length_b   1.000
_cell.length_c   1.000
_cell.angle_alpha   90.00
_cell.angle_beta   90.00
_cell.angle_gamma   90.00
#
_symmetry.space_group_name_H-M   'P 1'
#
loop_
_entity.id
_entity.type
_entity.pdbx_description
1 polymer ?
#
loop_
_entity_poly.entity_id
_entity_poly.type
_entity_poly.pdbx_seq_one_letter_code
_entity_poly.pdbx_strand_id
1 'polypeptide(L)'
;MGRLLDLLLVLVLSLLTCSLLAYVAALAFVLVALRGVVSEEHLREFLLSPLARLGPYLLFFLALIGLVGAIFKDLDLLIQMLLAFSLVILPSLVVAFPVSSCFLLACLAARYGRRTWPALVAFLPPAALSLYLVFTASSFISAYLLEGYTPFFLISSVAFSVGGCVRAPSA
;
A
#
# COMPACT_ATOMS: atom_id res chain seq x y z
N MET A 1 -25.22 8.71 -13.47
CA MET A 1 -24.00 7.89 -13.36
C MET A 1 -22.82 8.67 -12.76
N GLY A 2 -22.52 9.90 -13.23
CA GLY A 2 -21.41 10.73 -12.70
C GLY A 2 -21.39 10.92 -11.17
N ARG A 3 -22.47 11.44 -10.56
CA ARG A 3 -22.51 11.68 -9.10
C ARG A 3 -22.28 10.44 -8.23
N LEU A 4 -22.71 9.26 -8.67
CA LEU A 4 -22.52 8.01 -7.92
C LEU A 4 -21.03 7.59 -7.96
N LEU A 5 -20.39 7.72 -9.13
CA LEU A 5 -18.98 7.43 -9.31
C LEU A 5 -18.11 8.41 -8.50
N ASP A 6 -18.46 9.69 -8.49
CA ASP A 6 -17.76 10.71 -7.70
C ASP A 6 -17.84 10.40 -6.19
N LEU A 7 -19.03 10.05 -5.69
CA LEU A 7 -19.22 9.66 -4.29
C LEU A 7 -18.44 8.39 -3.92
N LEU A 8 -18.44 7.38 -4.81
CA LEU A 8 -17.65 6.16 -4.63
C LEU A 8 -16.16 6.50 -4.57
N LEU A 9 -15.67 7.34 -5.46
CA LEU A 9 -14.27 7.76 -5.51
C LEU A 9 -13.86 8.51 -4.23
N VAL A 10 -14.69 9.45 -3.76
CA VAL A 10 -14.45 10.17 -2.50
C VAL A 10 -14.42 9.21 -1.31
N LEU A 11 -15.36 8.25 -1.25
CA LEU A 11 -15.39 7.23 -0.20
C LEU A 11 -14.13 6.36 -0.21
N VAL A 12 -13.75 5.84 -1.37
CA VAL A 12 -12.55 5.00 -1.55
C VAL A 12 -11.31 5.78 -1.14
N LEU A 13 -11.10 6.99 -1.66
CA LEU A 13 -9.94 7.79 -1.33
C LEU A 13 -9.88 8.14 0.17
N SER A 14 -11.03 8.40 0.79
CA SER A 14 -11.12 8.64 2.23
C SER A 14 -10.70 7.40 3.04
N LEU A 15 -11.20 6.22 2.67
CA LEU A 15 -10.84 4.96 3.32
C LEU A 15 -9.36 4.61 3.12
N LEU A 16 -8.81 4.84 1.92
CA LEU A 16 -7.37 4.64 1.65
C LEU A 16 -6.52 5.62 2.45
N THR A 17 -6.95 6.87 2.59
CA THR A 17 -6.26 7.87 3.41
C THR A 17 -6.25 7.46 4.87
N CYS A 18 -7.39 7.04 5.43
CA CYS A 18 -7.48 6.49 6.77
C CYS A 18 -6.62 5.23 6.95
N SER A 19 -6.56 4.38 5.92
CA SER A 19 -5.69 3.20 5.92
C SER A 19 -4.21 3.57 6.00
N LEU A 20 -3.76 4.55 5.21
CA LEU A 20 -2.40 5.05 5.24
C LEU A 20 -2.07 5.69 6.59
N LEU A 21 -3.00 6.45 7.19
CA LEU A 21 -2.82 7.00 8.53
C LEU A 21 -2.69 5.89 9.59
N ALA A 22 -3.50 4.84 9.52
CA ALA A 22 -3.38 3.69 10.40
C ALA A 22 -2.04 2.96 10.22
N TYR A 23 -1.56 2.84 8.98
CA TYR A 23 -0.24 2.29 8.68
C TYR A 23 0.90 3.16 9.23
N VAL A 24 0.84 4.49 9.05
CA VAL A 24 1.81 5.44 9.63
C VAL A 24 1.82 5.35 11.15
N ALA A 25 0.66 5.22 11.79
CA ALA A 25 0.56 4.97 13.23
C ALA A 25 1.23 3.63 13.63
N ALA A 26 1.06 2.58 12.83
CA ALA A 26 1.76 1.30 13.02
C ALA A 26 3.28 1.48 13.02
N LEU A 27 3.82 2.21 12.03
CA LEU A 27 5.25 2.52 11.94
C LEU A 27 5.72 3.36 13.14
N ALA A 28 4.94 4.34 13.57
CA ALA A 28 5.26 5.16 14.74
C ALA A 28 5.35 4.31 16.02
N PHE A 29 4.43 3.38 16.23
CA PHE A 29 4.50 2.47 17.38
C PHE A 29 5.71 1.53 17.31
N VAL A 30 6.08 1.03 16.13
CA VAL A 30 7.31 0.26 15.96
C VAL A 30 8.53 1.08 16.32
N LEU A 31 8.60 2.33 15.87
CA LEU A 31 9.71 3.23 16.18
C LEU A 31 9.88 3.43 17.68
N VAL A 32 8.78 3.68 18.39
CA VAL A 32 8.81 3.82 19.85
C VAL A 32 9.23 2.51 20.53
N ALA A 33 8.70 1.37 20.07
CA ALA A 33 8.98 0.06 20.66
C ALA A 33 10.41 -0.45 20.40
N LEU A 34 11.03 -0.07 19.28
CA LEU A 34 12.39 -0.50 18.92
C LEU A 34 13.48 0.52 19.26
N ARG A 35 13.11 1.70 19.77
CA ARG A 35 14.07 2.75 20.13
C ARG A 35 15.03 2.24 21.20
N GLY A 36 16.34 2.30 20.92
CA GLY A 36 17.38 1.81 21.82
C GLY A 36 17.52 0.28 21.87
N VAL A 37 16.69 -0.47 21.14
CA VAL A 37 16.77 -1.93 21.03
C VAL A 37 17.47 -2.36 19.74
N VAL A 38 17.19 -1.65 18.65
CA VAL A 38 17.74 -1.89 17.31
C VAL A 38 18.62 -0.69 16.92
N SER A 39 19.69 -0.93 16.15
CA SER A 39 20.54 0.14 15.63
C SER A 39 19.76 1.08 14.70
N GLU A 40 20.04 2.37 14.74
CA GLU A 40 19.31 3.37 13.95
C GLU A 40 19.30 3.09 12.45
N GLU A 41 20.39 2.52 11.91
CA GLU A 41 20.49 2.14 10.50
C GLU A 41 19.41 1.14 10.08
N HIS A 42 19.27 0.03 10.80
CA HIS A 42 18.24 -0.97 10.51
C HIS A 42 16.82 -0.44 10.76
N LEU A 43 16.65 0.52 11.68
CA LEU A 43 15.37 1.16 11.93
C LEU A 43 14.98 2.11 10.78
N ARG A 44 15.95 2.86 10.24
CA ARG A 44 15.75 3.68 9.04
C ARG A 44 15.50 2.81 7.80
N GLU A 45 16.26 1.73 7.64
CA GLU A 45 16.03 0.75 6.56
C GLU A 45 14.62 0.18 6.65
N PHE A 46 14.16 -0.19 7.85
CA PHE A 46 12.80 -0.68 8.08
C PHE A 46 11.72 0.31 7.63
N LEU A 47 11.88 1.60 7.96
CA LEU A 47 10.90 2.64 7.61
C LEU A 47 10.88 2.95 6.11
N LEU A 48 12.06 3.05 5.49
CA LEU A 48 12.20 3.53 4.12
C LEU A 48 12.10 2.41 3.09
N SER A 49 12.43 1.17 3.44
CA SER A 49 12.47 0.06 2.51
C SER A 49 11.11 -0.23 1.83
N PRO A 50 9.95 -0.21 2.53
CA PRO A 50 8.66 -0.38 1.87
C PRO A 50 8.41 0.72 0.83
N LEU A 51 8.72 1.97 1.17
CA LEU A 51 8.57 3.11 0.25
C LEU A 51 9.53 3.03 -0.94
N ALA A 52 10.78 2.65 -0.70
CA ALA A 52 11.79 2.50 -1.75
C ALA A 52 11.45 1.37 -2.74
N ARG A 53 10.79 0.30 -2.26
CA ARG A 53 10.40 -0.84 -3.10
C ARG A 53 9.06 -0.63 -3.81
N LEU A 54 8.09 0.02 -3.16
CA LEU A 54 6.75 0.20 -3.70
C LEU A 54 6.58 1.52 -4.45
N GLY A 55 7.32 2.56 -4.07
CA GLY A 55 7.30 3.88 -4.70
C GLY A 55 7.56 3.88 -6.21
N PRO A 56 8.52 3.08 -6.75
CA PRO A 56 8.74 2.99 -8.18
C PRO A 56 7.51 2.55 -8.98
N TYR A 57 6.68 1.64 -8.44
CA TYR A 57 5.46 1.22 -9.12
C TYR A 57 4.46 2.38 -9.21
N LEU A 58 4.27 3.12 -8.12
CA LEU A 58 3.41 4.31 -8.09
C LEU A 58 3.83 5.33 -9.16
N LEU A 59 5.12 5.66 -9.21
CA LEU A 59 5.66 6.61 -10.18
C LEU A 59 5.53 6.09 -11.61
N PHE A 60 5.80 4.80 -11.84
CA PHE A 60 5.68 4.18 -13.14
C PHE A 60 4.25 4.27 -13.69
N PHE A 61 3.22 3.93 -12.89
CA PHE A 61 1.83 4.02 -13.34
C PHE A 61 1.41 5.46 -13.62
N LEU A 62 1.78 6.42 -12.75
CA LEU A 62 1.48 7.83 -12.99
C LEU A 62 2.16 8.36 -14.25
N ALA A 63 3.43 7.99 -14.49
CA ALA A 63 4.16 8.36 -15.69
C ALA A 63 3.53 7.73 -16.94
N LEU A 64 3.11 6.47 -16.88
CA LEU A 64 2.43 5.78 -17.98
C LEU A 64 1.10 6.48 -18.33
N ILE A 65 0.28 6.81 -17.33
CA ILE A 65 -0.98 7.52 -17.51
C ILE A 65 -0.73 8.89 -18.17
N GLY A 66 0.26 9.65 -17.66
CA GLY A 66 0.63 10.94 -18.23
C GLY A 66 1.15 10.85 -19.67
N LEU A 67 1.94 9.82 -19.99
CA LEU A 67 2.46 9.57 -21.32
C LEU A 67 1.34 9.25 -22.31
N VAL A 68 0.40 8.36 -21.95
CA VAL A 68 -0.75 8.03 -22.78
C VAL A 68 -1.60 9.28 -23.02
N GLY A 69 -1.86 10.07 -21.97
CA GLY A 69 -2.56 11.36 -22.11
C GLY A 69 -1.87 12.32 -23.09
N ALA A 70 -0.54 12.42 -23.03
CA ALA A 70 0.23 13.29 -23.91
C ALA A 70 0.22 12.83 -25.38
N ILE A 71 0.28 11.52 -25.62
CA ILE A 71 0.31 10.93 -26.97
C ILE A 71 -1.06 11.03 -27.64
N PHE A 72 -2.12 10.56 -26.97
CA PHE A 72 -3.44 10.44 -27.58
C PHE A 72 -4.25 11.74 -27.52
N LYS A 73 -3.89 12.67 -26.62
CA LYS A 73 -4.61 13.94 -26.39
C LYS A 73 -6.11 13.74 -26.15
N ASP A 74 -6.46 12.60 -25.58
CA ASP A 74 -7.83 12.18 -25.30
C ASP A 74 -8.06 12.29 -23.78
N LEU A 75 -8.92 13.25 -23.40
CA LEU A 75 -9.24 13.52 -22.01
C LEU A 75 -10.07 12.39 -21.38
N ASP A 76 -10.97 11.78 -22.15
CA ASP A 76 -11.84 10.71 -21.64
C ASP A 76 -11.01 9.45 -21.36
N LEU A 77 -10.05 9.14 -22.24
CA LEU A 77 -9.10 8.04 -22.02
C LEU A 77 -8.24 8.29 -20.77
N LEU A 78 -7.73 9.51 -20.58
CA LEU A 78 -6.94 9.88 -19.41
C LEU A 78 -7.74 9.71 -18.10
N ILE A 79 -9.00 10.18 -18.09
CA ILE A 79 -9.90 10.05 -16.94
C ILE A 79 -10.17 8.58 -16.61
N GLN A 80 -10.43 7.74 -17.62
CA GLN A 80 -10.64 6.30 -17.43
C GLN A 80 -9.41 5.62 -16.83
N MET A 81 -8.20 5.96 -17.30
CA MET A 81 -6.97 5.41 -16.75
C MET A 81 -6.73 5.86 -15.30
N LEU A 82 -6.99 7.14 -14.98
CA LEU A 82 -6.92 7.65 -13.61
C LEU A 82 -7.94 6.97 -12.69
N LEU A 83 -9.14 6.70 -13.18
CA LEU A 83 -10.16 5.95 -12.45
C LEU A 83 -9.69 4.51 -12.19
N ALA A 84 -9.21 3.80 -13.21
CA ALA A 84 -8.70 2.44 -13.06
C ALA A 84 -7.52 2.38 -12.08
N PHE A 85 -6.62 3.36 -12.14
CA PHE A 85 -5.52 3.50 -11.19
C PHE A 85 -6.03 3.71 -9.75
N SER A 86 -6.93 4.67 -9.55
CA SER A 86 -7.44 5.04 -8.22
C SER A 86 -8.28 3.93 -7.59
N LEU A 87 -9.02 3.17 -8.41
CA LEU A 87 -9.95 2.15 -7.93
C LEU A 87 -9.30 0.77 -7.80
N VAL A 88 -8.22 0.46 -8.51
CA VAL A 88 -7.58 -0.86 -8.43
C VAL A 88 -6.14 -0.76 -7.93
N ILE A 89 -5.30 -0.08 -8.70
CA ILE A 89 -3.84 -0.12 -8.50
C ILE A 89 -3.46 0.52 -7.17
N LEU A 90 -4.07 1.66 -6.84
CA LEU A 90 -3.80 2.39 -5.61
C LEU A 90 -4.19 1.57 -4.36
N PRO A 91 -5.42 1.02 -4.22
CA PRO A 91 -5.75 0.08 -3.15
C PRO A 91 -4.76 -1.08 -3.03
N SER A 92 -4.40 -1.73 -4.15
CA SER A 92 -3.46 -2.85 -4.14
C SER A 92 -2.07 -2.46 -3.66
N LEU A 93 -1.58 -1.27 -4.00
CA LEU A 93 -0.31 -0.73 -3.47
C LEU A 93 -0.41 -0.46 -1.97
N VAL A 94 -1.55 0.08 -1.49
CA VAL A 94 -1.76 0.34 -0.05
C VAL A 94 -1.72 -0.97 0.75
N VAL A 95 -2.27 -2.08 0.23
CA VAL A 95 -2.14 -3.42 0.86
C VAL A 95 -0.67 -3.85 0.99
N ALA A 96 0.14 -3.57 -0.03
CA ALA A 96 1.53 -4.03 -0.07
C ALA A 96 2.42 -3.40 1.02
N PHE A 97 2.09 -2.19 1.50
CA PHE A 97 2.87 -1.49 2.53
C PHE A 97 2.88 -2.23 3.88
N PRO A 98 1.73 -2.54 4.53
CA PRO A 98 1.70 -3.35 5.74
C PRO A 98 2.34 -4.73 5.56
N VAL A 99 2.15 -5.39 4.40
CA VAL A 99 2.70 -6.72 4.14
C VAL A 99 4.22 -6.68 4.05
N SER A 100 4.78 -5.71 3.32
CA SER A 100 6.23 -5.50 3.23
C SER A 100 6.82 -5.17 4.61
N SER A 101 6.18 -4.31 5.40
CA SER A 101 6.61 -4.00 6.77
C SER A 101 6.52 -5.20 7.72
N CYS A 102 5.47 -6.04 7.63
CA CYS A 102 5.38 -7.30 8.37
C CYS A 102 6.59 -8.20 8.08
N PHE A 103 6.96 -8.35 6.80
CA PHE A 103 8.11 -9.13 6.40
C PHE A 103 9.41 -8.57 6.98
N LEU A 104 9.63 -7.25 6.91
CA LEU A 104 10.82 -6.61 7.47
C LEU A 104 10.88 -6.73 9.00
N LEU A 105 9.74 -6.61 9.71
CA LEU A 105 9.67 -6.87 11.15
C LEU A 105 10.02 -8.33 11.48
N ALA A 106 9.59 -9.29 10.67
CA ALA A 106 9.97 -10.69 10.84
C ALA A 106 11.49 -10.88 10.63
N CYS A 107 12.10 -10.21 9.65
CA CYS A 107 13.55 -10.21 9.46
C CYS A 107 14.30 -9.59 10.66
N LEU A 108 13.80 -8.48 11.19
CA LEU A 108 14.36 -7.86 12.40
C LEU A 108 14.22 -8.79 13.62
N ALA A 109 13.09 -9.48 13.77
CA ALA A 109 12.88 -10.45 14.82
C ALA A 109 13.81 -11.67 14.71
N ALA A 110 14.07 -12.15 13.50
CA ALA A 110 15.06 -13.20 13.28
C ALA A 110 16.48 -12.76 13.70
N ARG A 111 16.82 -11.47 13.54
CA ARG A 111 18.16 -10.94 13.84
C ARG A 111 18.36 -10.52 15.31
N TYR A 112 17.37 -9.87 15.91
CA TYR A 112 17.43 -9.30 17.26
C TYR A 112 16.69 -10.15 18.31
N GLY A 113 16.06 -11.25 17.88
CA GLY A 113 15.38 -12.21 18.73
C GLY A 113 14.19 -11.61 19.47
N ARG A 114 13.93 -12.09 20.69
CA ARG A 114 12.76 -11.73 21.51
C ARG A 114 12.64 -10.23 21.84
N ARG A 115 13.70 -9.45 21.67
CA ARG A 115 13.68 -8.01 21.97
C ARG A 115 12.77 -7.20 21.05
N THR A 116 12.44 -7.72 19.86
CA THR A 116 11.54 -7.04 18.90
C THR A 116 10.07 -7.43 19.06
N TRP A 117 9.74 -8.37 19.95
CA TRP A 117 8.37 -8.83 20.17
C TRP A 117 7.38 -7.70 20.53
N PRO A 118 7.74 -6.72 21.38
CA PRO A 118 6.87 -5.59 21.66
C PRO A 118 6.50 -4.78 20.40
N ALA A 119 7.42 -4.67 19.44
CA ALA A 119 7.17 -3.97 18.19
C ALA A 119 6.19 -4.71 17.29
N LEU A 120 6.25 -6.05 17.24
CA LEU A 120 5.25 -6.85 16.53
C LEU A 120 3.85 -6.65 17.13
N VAL A 121 3.74 -6.74 18.45
CA VAL A 121 2.47 -6.55 19.16
C VAL A 121 1.93 -5.13 18.95
N ALA A 122 2.78 -4.12 18.93
CA ALA A 122 2.38 -2.73 18.72
C ALA A 122 2.06 -2.41 17.24
N PHE A 123 2.68 -3.12 16.29
CA PHE A 123 2.47 -2.94 14.85
C PHE A 123 1.17 -3.59 14.35
N LEU A 124 0.87 -4.80 14.81
CA LEU A 124 -0.18 -5.63 14.22
C LEU A 124 -1.59 -4.99 14.27
N PRO A 125 -2.05 -4.38 15.39
CA PRO A 125 -3.41 -3.84 15.43
C PRO A 125 -3.65 -2.69 14.44
N PRO A 126 -2.80 -1.65 14.35
CA PRO A 126 -3.00 -0.60 13.35
C PRO A 126 -2.73 -1.07 11.91
N ALA A 127 -1.81 -2.02 11.70
CA ALA A 127 -1.60 -2.64 10.40
C ALA A 127 -2.82 -3.45 9.95
N ALA A 128 -3.46 -4.19 10.86
CA ALA A 128 -4.70 -4.91 10.59
C ALA A 128 -5.86 -3.95 10.29
N LEU A 129 -5.95 -2.83 11.03
CA LEU A 129 -6.93 -1.78 10.74
C LEU A 129 -6.71 -1.17 9.35
N SER A 130 -5.45 -0.91 8.98
CA SER A 130 -5.08 -0.43 7.64
C SER A 130 -5.57 -1.39 6.56
N LEU A 131 -5.29 -2.70 6.68
CA LEU A 131 -5.74 -3.71 5.73
C LEU A 131 -7.27 -3.83 5.68
N TYR A 132 -7.92 -3.79 6.84
CA TYR A 132 -9.39 -3.83 6.95
C TYR A 132 -10.05 -2.67 6.19
N LEU A 133 -9.51 -1.46 6.30
CA LEU A 133 -10.03 -0.29 5.60
C LEU A 133 -9.87 -0.41 4.08
N VAL A 134 -8.75 -0.96 3.59
CA VAL A 134 -8.56 -1.20 2.14
C VAL A 134 -9.49 -2.29 1.64
N PHE A 135 -9.67 -3.37 2.40
CA PHE A 135 -10.60 -4.43 2.07
C PHE A 135 -12.05 -3.91 2.04
N THR A 136 -12.41 -3.03 2.98
CA THR A 136 -13.71 -2.36 3.00
C THR A 136 -13.91 -1.49 1.76
N ALA A 137 -12.92 -0.66 1.40
CA ALA A 137 -12.96 0.14 0.18
C ALA A 137 -13.13 -0.75 -1.07
N SER A 138 -12.37 -1.84 -1.15
CA SER A 138 -12.42 -2.80 -2.26
C SER A 138 -13.75 -3.53 -2.33
N SER A 139 -14.37 -3.82 -1.19
CA SER A 139 -15.69 -4.46 -1.13
C SER A 139 -16.78 -3.52 -1.64
N PHE A 140 -16.72 -2.23 -1.28
CA PHE A 140 -17.60 -1.22 -1.88
C PHE A 140 -17.40 -1.16 -3.39
N ILE A 141 -16.15 -1.10 -3.86
CA ILE A 141 -15.86 -1.06 -5.29
C ILE A 141 -16.41 -2.29 -6.02
N SER A 142 -16.18 -3.49 -5.49
CA SER A 142 -16.66 -4.75 -6.07
C SER A 142 -18.19 -4.82 -6.16
N ALA A 143 -18.92 -4.13 -5.28
CA ALA A 143 -20.38 -4.11 -5.33
C ALA A 143 -20.92 -3.24 -6.48
N TYR A 144 -20.12 -2.30 -6.98
CA TYR A 144 -20.52 -1.34 -8.03
C TYR A 144 -19.81 -1.55 -9.38
N LEU A 145 -18.71 -2.31 -9.43
CA LEU A 145 -17.95 -2.61 -10.66
C LEU A 145 -18.16 -4.06 -11.15
N LEU A 146 -17.93 -4.30 -12.45
CA LEU A 146 -18.08 -5.59 -13.15
C LEU A 146 -17.35 -6.77 -12.47
N GLU A 147 -17.80 -7.99 -12.79
CA GLU A 147 -17.35 -9.32 -12.29
C GLU A 147 -15.83 -9.61 -12.36
N GLY A 148 -15.00 -8.72 -12.93
CA GLY A 148 -13.54 -8.86 -13.00
C GLY A 148 -12.74 -8.07 -11.97
N TYR A 149 -13.36 -7.18 -11.19
CA TYR A 149 -12.64 -6.30 -10.26
C TYR A 149 -11.87 -7.08 -9.19
N THR A 150 -12.57 -7.94 -8.45
CA THR A 150 -12.01 -8.68 -7.31
C THR A 150 -10.80 -9.54 -7.66
N PRO A 151 -10.82 -10.39 -8.70
CA PRO A 151 -9.63 -11.17 -9.05
C PRO A 151 -8.46 -10.26 -9.46
N PHE A 152 -8.71 -9.17 -10.19
CA PHE A 152 -7.64 -8.26 -10.62
C PHE A 152 -7.02 -7.50 -9.43
N PHE A 153 -7.85 -7.03 -8.49
CA PHE A 153 -7.39 -6.45 -7.23
C PHE A 153 -6.55 -7.43 -6.40
N LEU A 154 -6.98 -8.68 -6.26
CA LEU A 154 -6.24 -9.70 -5.51
C LEU A 154 -4.89 -10.01 -6.14
N ILE A 155 -4.86 -10.25 -7.46
CA ILE A 155 -3.62 -10.55 -8.19
C ILE A 155 -2.64 -9.37 -8.07
N SER A 156 -3.12 -8.15 -8.28
CA SER A 156 -2.29 -6.93 -8.18
C SER A 156 -1.75 -6.74 -6.76
N SER A 157 -2.58 -6.96 -5.74
CA SER A 157 -2.17 -6.85 -4.33
C SER A 157 -1.10 -7.87 -3.97
N VAL A 158 -1.23 -9.10 -4.45
CA VAL A 158 -0.20 -10.15 -4.27
C VAL A 158 1.08 -9.76 -5.00
N ALA A 159 0.99 -9.34 -6.26
CA ALA A 159 2.14 -8.96 -7.06
C ALA A 159 2.94 -7.81 -6.41
N PHE A 160 2.27 -6.74 -5.99
CA PHE A 160 2.93 -5.64 -5.29
C PHE A 160 3.45 -6.05 -3.91
N SER A 161 2.74 -6.90 -3.17
CA SER A 161 3.22 -7.41 -1.88
C SER A 161 4.52 -8.21 -2.04
N VAL A 162 4.56 -9.10 -3.05
CA VAL A 162 5.79 -9.85 -3.39
C VAL A 162 6.89 -8.87 -3.80
N GLY A 163 6.61 -7.92 -4.69
CA GLY A 163 7.55 -6.88 -5.10
C GLY A 163 8.09 -6.05 -3.92
N GLY A 164 7.25 -5.78 -2.92
CA GLY A 164 7.62 -5.11 -1.68
C GLY A 164 8.49 -5.95 -0.73
N CYS A 165 8.43 -7.27 -0.83
CA CYS A 165 9.22 -8.19 0.01
C CYS A 165 10.58 -8.54 -0.60
N VAL A 166 10.70 -8.55 -1.93
CA VAL A 166 11.95 -8.83 -2.64
C VAL A 166 12.93 -7.66 -2.47
N ARG A 167 14.18 -7.96 -2.09
CA ARG A 167 15.25 -6.96 -2.09
C ARG A 167 15.59 -6.60 -3.53
N ALA A 168 15.74 -5.31 -3.82
CA ALA A 168 16.40 -4.88 -5.04
C ALA A 168 17.83 -5.47 -5.04
N PRO A 169 18.31 -6.04 -6.16
CA PRO A 169 19.71 -6.43 -6.28
C PRO A 169 20.58 -5.18 -6.04
N SER A 170 21.49 -5.26 -5.09
CA SER A 170 22.49 -4.22 -4.87
C SER A 170 23.37 -4.14 -6.12
N ALA A 171 23.28 -3.02 -6.83
CA ALA A 171 24.20 -2.65 -7.90
C ALA A 171 25.57 -2.27 -7.33
#